data_AF-A0A5H2QAJ0-F1
#
_entry.id   AF-A0A5H2QAJ0-F1
#
_cell.length_a   1.000
_cell.length_b   1.000
_cell.length_c   1.000
_cell.angle_alpha   90.00
_cell.angle_beta   90.00
_cell.angle_gamma   90.00
#
_symmetry.space_group_name_H-M   'P 1'
#
loop_
_entity.id
_entity.type
_entity.pdbx_description
1 polymer ?
#
loop_
_entity_poly.entity_id
_entity_poly.type
_entity_poly.pdbx_seq_one_letter_code
_entity_poly.pdbx_strand_id
1 'polypeptide(L)'
;MALVYSNMGTLAKNLGMSVDQELKSPTINIPGNLAIAAAITAKGQMNLVPYKMRGIVVYSDTDSILSKEPLKDYEVGEALGKMKDELNGGRVKKLLCLGIKKYVAVIQKPDGSEYTKSVFAGVPRNSLTFEQVRSKNRS
;
A
#
# COMPACT_ATOMS: atom_id res chain seq x y z
N MET A 1 -19.25 -17.81 -2.46
CA MET A 1 -19.83 -18.39 -1.22
C MET A 1 -21.33 -18.68 -1.32
N ALA A 2 -22.12 -17.95 -2.12
CA ALA A 2 -23.58 -18.17 -2.22
C ALA A 2 -24.02 -19.53 -2.82
N LEU A 3 -23.26 -20.07 -3.77
CA LEU A 3 -23.59 -21.34 -4.47
C LEU A 3 -23.50 -22.60 -3.59
N VAL A 4 -22.72 -22.56 -2.50
CA VAL A 4 -22.57 -23.72 -1.59
C VAL A 4 -23.80 -23.84 -0.68
N TYR A 5 -24.38 -22.71 -0.28
CA TYR A 5 -25.53 -22.67 0.63
C TYR A 5 -26.84 -23.11 -0.04
N SER A 6 -27.03 -22.82 -1.33
CA SER A 6 -28.22 -23.25 -2.07
C SER A 6 -28.33 -24.78 -2.14
N ASN A 7 -27.20 -25.48 -2.21
CA ASN A 7 -27.19 -26.94 -2.31
C ASN A 7 -27.47 -27.63 -0.97
N MET A 8 -27.07 -27.04 0.16
CA MET A 8 -27.36 -27.61 1.48
C MET A 8 -28.83 -27.45 1.88
N GLY A 9 -29.47 -26.33 1.50
CA GLY A 9 -30.89 -26.12 1.77
C GLY A 9 -31.79 -27.15 1.08
N THR A 10 -31.45 -27.53 -0.15
CA THR A 10 -32.18 -28.57 -0.90
C THR A 10 -31.99 -29.96 -0.30
N LEU A 11 -30.78 -30.27 0.19
CA LEU A 11 -30.46 -31.56 0.81
C LEU A 11 -31.18 -31.76 2.16
N ALA A 12 -31.23 -30.72 3.00
CA ALA A 12 -31.92 -30.76 4.30
C ALA A 12 -33.44 -30.92 4.15
N LYS A 13 -34.02 -30.29 3.12
CA LYS A 13 -35.46 -30.41 2.80
C LYS A 13 -35.82 -31.82 2.34
N ASN A 14 -34.94 -32.50 1.61
CA ASN A 14 -35.13 -33.89 1.18
C ASN A 14 -35.00 -34.91 2.32
N LEU A 15 -34.33 -34.54 3.42
CA LEU A 15 -34.15 -35.37 4.61
C LEU A 15 -35.22 -35.15 5.68
N GLY A 16 -36.26 -34.36 5.40
CA GLY A 16 -37.36 -34.09 6.33
C GLY A 16 -36.94 -33.28 7.57
N MET A 17 -35.76 -32.65 7.54
CA MET A 17 -35.24 -31.86 8.65
C MET A 17 -35.70 -30.41 8.49
N SER A 18 -36.52 -29.93 9.42
CA SER A 18 -36.83 -28.50 9.53
C SER A 18 -35.60 -27.76 10.06
N VAL A 19 -34.87 -27.10 9.18
CA VAL A 19 -33.78 -26.19 9.57
C VAL A 19 -34.39 -24.83 9.88
N ASP A 20 -34.95 -24.70 11.09
CA ASP A 20 -35.32 -23.39 11.65
C ASP A 20 -34.07 -22.73 12.22
N GLN A 21 -33.14 -22.36 11.35
CA GLN A 21 -32.16 -21.34 11.70
C GLN A 21 -32.73 -20.00 11.26
N GLU A 22 -33.33 -19.28 12.22
CA GLU A 22 -33.41 -17.83 12.11
C GLU A 22 -31.97 -17.31 11.96
N LEU A 23 -31.60 -17.02 10.72
CA LEU A 23 -30.44 -16.20 10.41
C LEU A 23 -30.72 -14.81 10.98
N LYS A 24 -30.45 -14.62 12.27
CA LYS A 24 -30.12 -13.30 12.81
C LYS A 24 -28.82 -12.89 12.13
N SER A 25 -28.91 -12.42 10.90
CA SER A 25 -27.82 -11.64 10.34
C SER A 25 -27.73 -10.41 11.23
N PRO A 26 -26.63 -10.19 11.96
CA PRO A 26 -26.40 -8.87 12.50
C PRO A 26 -26.30 -7.97 11.27
N THR A 27 -27.38 -7.28 10.93
CA THR A 27 -27.35 -6.15 10.02
C THR A 27 -26.57 -5.07 10.74
N ILE A 28 -25.24 -5.21 10.71
CA ILE A 28 -24.32 -4.14 11.04
C ILE A 28 -24.64 -3.09 9.99
N ASN A 29 -25.31 -2.03 10.42
CA ASN A 29 -25.54 -0.86 9.59
C ASN A 29 -24.16 -0.24 9.35
N ILE A 30 -23.51 -0.61 8.24
CA ILE A 30 -22.25 -0.01 7.82
C ILE A 30 -22.64 1.33 7.21
N PRO A 31 -22.34 2.47 7.85
CA PRO A 31 -22.82 3.78 7.41
C PRO A 31 -22.22 4.24 6.05
N GLY A 32 -21.41 3.40 5.40
CA GLY A 32 -20.71 3.71 4.16
C GLY A 32 -20.95 2.69 3.06
N ASN A 33 -20.96 3.16 1.81
CA ASN A 33 -21.06 2.30 0.64
C ASN A 33 -19.71 1.60 0.38
N LEU A 34 -19.58 0.37 0.91
CA LEU A 34 -18.38 -0.47 0.78
C LEU A 34 -17.99 -0.71 -0.69
N ALA A 35 -18.97 -0.84 -1.59
CA ALA A 35 -18.70 -1.05 -3.01
C ALA A 35 -17.97 0.15 -3.63
N ILE A 36 -18.35 1.38 -3.28
CA ILE A 36 -17.67 2.59 -3.73
C ILE A 36 -16.24 2.64 -3.18
N ALA A 37 -16.05 2.36 -1.88
CA ALA A 37 -14.72 2.35 -1.26
C ALA A 37 -13.77 1.30 -1.90
N ALA A 38 -14.30 0.11 -2.21
CA ALA A 38 -13.55 -0.93 -2.91
C ALA A 38 -13.17 -0.49 -4.32
N ALA A 39 -14.09 0.14 -5.07
CA ALA A 39 -13.81 0.65 -6.41
C ALA A 39 -12.73 1.74 -6.42
N ILE A 40 -12.78 2.68 -5.47
CA ILE A 40 -11.76 3.73 -5.32
C ILE A 40 -10.38 3.12 -5.03
N THR A 41 -10.32 2.17 -4.10
CA THR A 41 -9.06 1.50 -3.72
C THR A 41 -8.48 0.71 -4.89
N ALA A 42 -9.33 -0.05 -5.60
CA ALA A 42 -8.92 -0.80 -6.79
C ALA A 42 -8.36 0.13 -7.87
N LYS A 43 -9.03 1.26 -8.11
CA LYS A 43 -8.55 2.25 -9.08
C LYS A 43 -7.20 2.84 -8.69
N GLY A 44 -6.99 3.14 -7.40
CA GLY A 44 -5.68 3.58 -6.88
C GLY A 44 -4.57 2.56 -7.14
N GLN A 45 -4.82 1.28 -6.85
CA GLN A 45 -3.87 0.20 -7.13
C GLN A 45 -3.58 0.07 -8.63
N MET A 46 -4.61 0.12 -9.48
CA MET A 46 -4.47 0.05 -10.94
C MET A 46 -3.56 1.16 -11.48
N ASN A 47 -3.59 2.36 -10.88
CA ASN A 47 -2.72 3.47 -11.29
C ASN A 47 -1.24 3.21 -10.93
N LEU A 48 -0.95 2.42 -9.88
CA LEU A 48 0.44 2.12 -9.49
C LEU A 48 1.05 0.91 -10.24
N VAL A 49 0.22 -0.03 -10.69
CA VAL A 49 0.66 -1.26 -11.36
C VAL A 49 1.62 -0.98 -12.54
N PRO A 50 1.36 -0.02 -13.45
CA PRO A 50 2.27 0.26 -14.56
C PRO A 50 3.69 0.60 -14.12
N TYR A 51 3.86 1.31 -13.00
CA TYR A 51 5.18 1.63 -12.46
C TYR A 51 5.86 0.39 -11.88
N LYS A 52 5.13 -0.42 -11.10
CA LYS A 52 5.65 -1.66 -10.49
C LYS A 52 6.11 -2.67 -11.55
N MET A 53 5.36 -2.79 -12.65
CA MET A 53 5.64 -3.73 -13.73
C MET A 53 6.88 -3.37 -14.56
N ARG A 54 7.41 -2.14 -14.45
CA ARG A 54 8.64 -1.73 -15.16
C ARG A 54 9.93 -2.31 -14.58
N GLY A 55 9.89 -2.87 -13.37
CA GLY A 55 11.09 -3.40 -12.70
C GLY A 55 12.05 -2.34 -12.14
N ILE A 56 11.76 -1.05 -12.34
CA ILE A 56 12.57 0.07 -11.80
C ILE A 56 12.22 0.41 -10.35
N VAL A 57 11.08 -0.07 -9.84
CA VAL A 57 10.58 0.26 -8.50
C VAL A 57 11.28 -0.60 -7.44
N VAL A 58 11.89 0.06 -6.46
CA VAL A 58 12.54 -0.57 -5.29
C VAL A 58 11.57 -0.70 -4.11
N TYR A 59 10.67 0.25 -3.97
CA TYR A 59 9.67 0.28 -2.92
C TYR A 59 8.41 1.01 -3.39
N SER A 60 7.25 0.61 -2.87
CA SER A 60 5.99 1.30 -3.12
C SER A 60 5.08 1.21 -1.90
N ASP A 61 4.33 2.27 -1.60
CA ASP A 61 3.30 2.28 -0.56
C ASP A 61 2.13 3.16 -1.00
N THR A 62 0.95 2.54 -1.12
CA THR A 62 -0.33 3.11 -1.60
C THR A 62 -0.26 3.93 -2.89
N ASP A 63 0.29 5.13 -2.83
CA ASP A 63 0.33 6.19 -3.86
C ASP A 63 1.76 6.69 -4.15
N SER A 64 2.76 6.15 -3.46
CA SER A 64 4.17 6.53 -3.58
C SER A 64 5.02 5.38 -4.11
N ILE A 65 6.09 5.73 -4.83
CA ILE A 65 7.12 4.79 -5.28
C ILE A 65 8.51 5.37 -5.04
N LEU A 66 9.48 4.50 -4.78
CA LEU A 66 10.91 4.78 -4.90
C LEU A 66 11.44 3.98 -6.08
N SER A 67 12.04 4.65 -7.06
CA SER A 67 12.57 4.03 -8.27
C SER A 67 14.10 4.17 -8.36
N LYS A 68 14.74 3.24 -9.06
CA LYS A 68 16.17 3.27 -9.39
C LYS A 68 16.48 4.28 -10.49
N GLU A 69 15.49 4.53 -11.34
CA GLU A 69 15.58 5.39 -12.51
C GLU A 69 14.53 6.51 -12.40
N PRO A 70 14.80 7.69 -12.98
CA PRO A 70 13.80 8.74 -13.04
C PRO A 70 12.58 8.28 -13.84
N LEU A 71 11.40 8.72 -13.41
CA LEU A 71 10.19 8.59 -14.23
C LEU A 71 10.29 9.51 -15.45
N LYS A 72 9.49 9.23 -16.48
CA LYS A 72 9.46 10.10 -17.66
C LYS A 72 8.77 11.41 -17.31
N ASP A 73 9.24 12.53 -17.87
CA ASP A 73 8.75 13.88 -17.52
C ASP A 73 7.23 14.04 -17.64
N TYR A 74 6.60 13.37 -18.61
CA TYR A 74 5.15 13.44 -18.80
C TYR A 74 4.36 12.76 -17.67
N GLU A 75 4.99 11.88 -16.90
CA GLU A 75 4.40 11.12 -15.79
C GLU A 75 4.47 11.85 -14.46
N VAL A 76 5.35 12.86 -14.37
CA VAL A 76 5.59 13.63 -13.16
C VAL A 76 4.90 15.00 -13.27
N GLY A 77 4.30 15.47 -12.18
CA GLY A 77 3.73 16.81 -12.08
C GLY A 77 2.62 16.95 -11.05
N GLU A 78 2.11 18.17 -10.90
CA GLU A 78 1.07 18.53 -9.92
C GLU A 78 -0.36 18.24 -10.42
N ALA A 79 -0.53 17.83 -11.67
CA ALA A 79 -1.84 17.55 -12.25
C ALA A 79 -2.43 16.23 -11.73
N LEU A 80 -3.76 16.14 -11.70
CA LEU A 80 -4.48 14.94 -11.26
C LEU A 80 -4.04 13.71 -12.08
N GLY A 81 -3.67 12.64 -11.37
CA GLY A 81 -3.25 11.38 -11.97
C GLY A 81 -1.76 11.32 -12.35
N LYS A 82 -0.99 12.40 -12.16
CA LYS A 82 0.47 12.38 -12.27
C LYS A 82 1.13 12.03 -10.93
N MET A 83 2.36 11.53 -11.00
CA MET A 83 3.20 11.30 -9.84
C MET A 83 3.84 12.62 -9.42
N LYS A 84 3.74 12.97 -8.14
CA LYS A 84 4.41 14.16 -7.62
C LYS A 84 5.87 13.83 -7.26
N ASP A 85 6.79 14.75 -7.57
CA ASP A 85 8.15 14.67 -7.06
C ASP A 85 8.20 15.15 -5.60
N GLU A 86 8.13 14.20 -4.66
CA GLU A 86 8.24 14.50 -3.22
C GLU A 86 9.64 14.97 -2.79
N LEU A 87 10.67 14.78 -3.64
CA LEU A 87 12.04 15.13 -3.30
C LEU A 87 12.45 16.51 -3.84
N ASN A 88 11.57 17.19 -4.58
CA ASN A 88 11.79 18.51 -5.17
C ASN A 88 13.14 18.59 -5.93
N GLY A 89 13.38 17.65 -6.84
CA GLY A 89 14.62 17.51 -7.60
C GLY A 89 15.76 16.82 -6.85
N GLY A 90 15.56 16.47 -5.57
CA GLY A 90 16.49 15.65 -4.81
C GLY A 90 16.49 14.19 -5.25
N ARG A 91 17.44 13.41 -4.72
CA ARG A 91 17.56 11.98 -4.99
C ARG A 91 17.88 11.17 -3.76
N VAL A 92 17.43 9.92 -3.73
CA VAL A 92 17.82 8.96 -2.69
C VAL A 92 19.23 8.45 -2.98
N LYS A 93 20.19 8.77 -2.10
CA LYS A 93 21.58 8.33 -2.20
C LYS A 93 21.79 6.95 -1.60
N LYS A 94 21.13 6.68 -0.47
CA LYS A 94 21.16 5.38 0.22
C LYS A 94 19.75 5.03 0.65
N LEU A 95 19.39 3.76 0.52
CA LEU A 95 18.11 3.22 0.95
C LEU A 95 18.33 1.88 1.63
N LEU A 96 17.69 1.69 2.78
CA LEU A 96 17.58 0.41 3.44
C LEU A 96 16.10 0.14 3.70
N CYS A 97 15.54 -0.82 2.97
CA CYS A 97 14.17 -1.30 3.13
C CYS A 97 14.19 -2.60 3.92
N LEU A 98 13.56 -2.62 5.09
CA LEU A 98 13.47 -3.79 5.97
C LEU A 98 12.09 -4.46 5.90
N GLY A 99 11.11 -3.80 5.27
CA GLY A 99 9.78 -4.34 5.05
C GLY A 99 8.75 -3.24 4.78
N ILE A 100 7.48 -3.64 4.77
CA ILE A 100 6.35 -2.73 4.59
C ILE A 100 6.36 -1.67 5.70
N LYS A 101 6.39 -0.39 5.32
CA LYS A 101 6.44 0.78 6.23
C LYS A 101 7.63 0.76 7.21
N LYS A 102 8.75 0.15 6.79
CA LYS A 102 9.99 0.05 7.55
C LYS A 102 11.19 0.31 6.64
N TYR A 103 11.60 1.57 6.54
CA TYR A 103 12.75 1.96 5.73
C TYR A 103 13.45 3.21 6.28
N VAL A 104 14.72 3.35 5.90
CA VAL A 104 15.50 4.57 6.10
C VAL A 104 16.23 4.94 4.81
N ALA A 105 16.21 6.23 4.49
CA ALA A 105 16.80 6.78 3.29
C ALA A 105 17.67 7.98 3.61
N VAL A 106 18.84 8.08 2.98
CA VAL A 106 19.64 9.32 2.93
C VAL A 106 19.30 10.00 1.62
N ILE A 107 18.78 11.22 1.71
CA ILE A 107 18.32 12.01 0.57
C ILE A 107 19.30 13.15 0.37
N GLN A 108 19.81 13.27 -0.86
CA GLN A 108 20.61 14.39 -1.32
C GLN A 108 19.69 15.40 -2.01
N LYS A 109 19.68 16.63 -1.52
CA LYS A 109 18.94 17.75 -2.13
C LYS A 109 19.69 18.31 -3.36
N PRO A 110 19.02 19.12 -4.20
CA PRO A 110 19.67 19.78 -5.34
C PRO A 110 20.88 20.65 -4.96
N ASP A 111 20.86 21.26 -3.77
CA ASP A 111 21.96 22.07 -3.22
C ASP A 111 23.16 21.23 -2.73
N GLY A 112 23.08 19.91 -2.82
CA GLY A 112 24.11 18.97 -2.38
C GLY A 112 24.02 18.58 -0.90
N SER A 113 23.20 19.26 -0.10
CA SER A 113 23.00 18.92 1.31
C SER A 113 22.27 17.58 1.47
N GLU A 114 22.53 16.90 2.58
CA GLU A 114 21.94 15.59 2.87
C GLU A 114 21.05 15.63 4.12
N TYR A 115 19.97 14.87 4.10
CA TYR A 115 19.17 14.60 5.28
C TYR A 115 18.69 13.15 5.29
N THR A 116 18.35 12.65 6.48
CA THR A 116 17.81 11.30 6.63
C THR A 116 16.30 11.34 6.77
N LYS A 117 15.60 10.52 5.98
CA LYS A 117 14.17 10.23 6.12
C LYS A 117 14.02 8.80 6.63
N SER A 118 13.32 8.60 7.75
CA SER A 118 13.06 7.26 8.30
C SER A 118 11.59 7.06 8.61
N VAL A 119 11.07 5.89 8.23
CA VAL A 119 9.68 5.50 8.40
C VAL A 119 9.67 4.10 8.98
N PHE A 120 9.21 4.00 10.22
CA PHE A 120 9.06 2.74 10.95
C PHE A 120 7.71 2.77 11.66
N ALA A 121 6.82 1.84 11.31
CA ALA A 121 5.52 1.72 11.98
C ALA A 121 5.71 1.59 13.51
N GLY A 122 5.02 2.43 14.28
CA GLY A 122 5.11 2.46 15.75
C GLY A 122 6.26 3.30 16.31
N VAL A 123 7.08 3.93 15.47
CA VAL A 123 8.20 4.81 15.90
C VAL A 123 7.98 6.21 15.31
N PRO A 124 8.32 7.30 16.02
CA PRO A 124 8.26 8.65 15.47
C PRO A 124 9.06 8.73 14.15
N ARG A 125 8.47 9.36 13.12
CA ARG A 125 9.12 9.53 11.83
C ARG A 125 10.43 10.32 11.99
N ASN A 126 11.43 9.98 11.18
CA ASN A 126 12.74 10.65 11.14
C ASN A 126 13.55 10.61 12.45
N SER A 127 13.18 9.75 13.41
CA SER A 127 13.88 9.61 14.68
C SER A 127 15.12 8.71 14.61
N LEU A 128 15.18 7.83 13.60
CA LEU A 128 16.28 6.90 13.40
C LEU A 128 17.17 7.35 12.25
N THR A 129 18.49 7.31 12.47
CA THR A 129 19.50 7.57 11.45
C THR A 129 19.81 6.32 10.63
N PHE A 130 20.39 6.50 9.44
CA PHE A 130 20.76 5.39 8.57
C PHE A 130 21.71 4.39 9.26
N GLU A 131 22.74 4.89 9.96
CA GLU A 131 23.74 4.04 10.61
C GLU A 131 23.19 3.29 11.83
N GLN A 132 22.26 3.89 12.58
CA GLN A 132 21.56 3.21 13.67
C GLN A 132 20.76 2.00 13.19
N VAL A 133 20.06 2.13 12.06
CA VAL A 133 19.30 1.02 11.48
C VAL A 133 20.24 -0.01 10.87
N ARG A 134 21.28 0.44 10.16
CA ARG A 134 22.23 -0.45 9.47
C ARG A 134 23.00 -1.34 10.43
N SER A 135 23.47 -0.78 11.56
CA SER A 135 24.23 -1.54 12.57
C SER A 135 23.40 -2.66 13.19
N LYS A 136 22.13 -2.41 13.50
CA LYS A 136 21.19 -3.40 14.06
C LYS A 136 20.75 -4.50 13.10
N ASN A 137 20.95 -4.31 11.79
CA ASN A 137 20.56 -5.29 10.77
C ASN A 137 21.72 -6.21 10.33
N ARG A 138 22.89 -6.10 10.96
CA ARG A 138 24.08 -6.93 10.66
C ARG A 138 24.38 -7.96 11.76
N SER A 139 23.61 -7.95 12.84
CA SER A 139 23.61 -8.91 13.95
C SER A 139 22.50 -9.92 13.75
#